data_AF-A0A9X0ARW9-F1
#
_entry.id   AF-A0A9X0ARW9-F1
#
_cell.length_a   1.000
_cell.length_b   1.000
_cell.length_c   1.000
_cell.angle_alpha   90.00
_cell.angle_beta   90.00
_cell.angle_gamma   90.00
#
_symmetry.space_group_name_H-M   'P 1'
#
loop_
_entity.id
_entity.type
_entity.pdbx_description
1 polymer ?
#
loop_
_entity_poly.entity_id
_entity_poly.type
_entity_poly.pdbx_seq_one_letter_code
_entity_poly.pdbx_strand_id
1 'polypeptide(L)'
;MALKFAPFASEIELPFYTALSQIKIDHDKLDDSARPVLGLYEPRATQSPDQSSRMRVLGNALSSNEVPLGHIRAEGIIKNVNTIEDFKNMDKQAMLQTSAKQIWDAINDGTIYSIPSLLSSFTILSFANLKKYTFTYWFAFPALHSEPAWRKVEQPPKFSAAETTALTEELGTWRYSHDNREHGFFLAKRVYPSSKQPQDPENESNSDLPFKWVIGSLREFEDGFFNGVDAKDQYVSFVDPSTYLENPGWMLRNLLVLIRRRYKLDKVQILCYRDNHAKRHVPQSLILVLESIYDPDYQSTGPDETPKVTGWERNSLGKLTAKVTNLAQYMDPAQLADQAVDLNLKLMKWRIAPELDLDAIKNTKCLLLGAGTLGTYVSRLLMGWGVRKITFIDNASVSFSNPVRQPLFDFKDCIDGGAKKAYRAAEALQEIYPGVDSTGHVMSVPMLGHPITDEAATKTDFELLQKLIGDHDAIFLLMDTRESRWLPTVMGKAAGKIVMNAALGFDTYVVMRHGITPEDGGPAALGCYFCNDVVAPSDVSIQVLSMNISFANVSVTVRERSNS
;
A
#
# COMPACT_ATOMS: atom_id res chain seq x y z
N MET A 1 3.40 32.34 -30.54
CA MET A 1 3.03 32.17 -29.10
C MET A 1 4.13 31.36 -28.42
N ALA A 2 4.47 31.64 -27.15
CA ALA A 2 5.52 30.88 -26.44
C ALA A 2 5.09 29.41 -26.24
N LEU A 3 6.01 28.48 -26.45
CA LEU A 3 5.73 27.04 -26.35
C LEU A 3 5.46 26.64 -24.89
N LYS A 4 4.34 25.96 -24.65
CA LYS A 4 3.97 25.37 -23.35
C LYS A 4 4.23 23.87 -23.40
N PHE A 5 4.64 23.30 -22.27
CA PHE A 5 5.03 21.88 -22.16
C PHE A 5 4.14 21.18 -21.13
N ALA A 6 3.72 19.96 -21.43
CA ALA A 6 3.03 19.09 -20.48
C ALA A 6 4.04 18.55 -19.46
N PRO A 7 3.86 18.78 -18.15
CA PRO A 7 4.80 18.32 -17.14
C PRO A 7 4.71 16.80 -16.93
N PHE A 8 5.83 16.17 -16.61
CA PHE A 8 5.82 14.80 -16.10
C PHE A 8 5.15 14.74 -14.72
N ALA A 9 4.46 13.63 -14.47
CA ALA A 9 4.05 13.23 -13.13
C ALA A 9 4.54 11.81 -12.82
N SER A 10 4.87 11.54 -11.56
CA SER A 10 5.39 10.26 -11.09
C SER A 10 4.27 9.23 -10.89
N GLU A 11 4.53 7.98 -11.26
CA GLU A 11 3.66 6.82 -11.01
C GLU A 11 4.53 5.67 -10.46
N ILE A 12 4.36 5.32 -9.18
CA ILE A 12 5.18 4.28 -8.53
C ILE A 12 4.30 3.07 -8.25
N GLU A 13 4.74 1.88 -8.66
CA GLU A 13 4.01 0.64 -8.38
C GLU A 13 4.20 0.19 -6.92
N LEU A 14 3.17 -0.46 -6.36
CA LEU A 14 3.20 -0.93 -4.98
C LEU A 14 4.43 -1.82 -4.65
N PRO A 15 4.86 -2.77 -5.51
CA PRO A 15 6.00 -3.62 -5.21
C PRO A 15 7.33 -2.85 -5.07
N PHE A 16 7.45 -1.65 -5.64
CA PHE A 16 8.65 -0.83 -5.52
C PHE A 16 8.92 -0.43 -4.07
N TYR A 17 7.87 -0.13 -3.30
CA TYR A 17 8.02 0.25 -1.89
C TYR A 17 8.54 -0.90 -1.03
N THR A 18 8.10 -2.13 -1.32
CA THR A 18 8.62 -3.35 -0.70
C THR A 18 10.09 -3.57 -1.08
N ALA A 19 10.43 -3.46 -2.36
CA ALA A 19 11.81 -3.59 -2.83
C ALA A 19 12.75 -2.53 -2.20
N LEU A 20 12.31 -1.27 -2.13
CA LEU A 20 13.04 -0.19 -1.48
C LEU A 20 13.25 -0.46 0.01
N SER A 21 12.24 -0.97 0.71
CA SER A 21 12.33 -1.33 2.13
C SER A 21 13.32 -2.46 2.37
N GLN A 22 13.27 -3.50 1.53
CA GLN A 22 14.16 -4.65 1.61
C GLN A 22 15.61 -4.23 1.33
N ILE A 23 15.85 -3.47 0.27
CA ILE A 23 17.18 -2.93 -0.04
C ILE A 23 17.69 -2.05 1.11
N LYS A 24 16.82 -1.23 1.72
CA LYS A 24 17.21 -0.37 2.84
C LYS A 24 17.65 -1.16 4.08
N ILE A 25 16.95 -2.24 4.40
CA ILE A 25 17.24 -3.08 5.58
C ILE A 25 18.44 -3.98 5.34
N ASP A 26 18.45 -4.68 4.21
CA ASP A 26 19.38 -5.79 3.96
C ASP A 26 20.74 -5.30 3.44
N HIS A 27 20.73 -4.21 2.65
CA HIS A 27 21.90 -3.72 1.93
C HIS A 27 22.37 -2.34 2.41
N ASP A 28 21.55 -1.30 2.28
CA ASP A 28 21.98 0.09 2.56
C ASP A 28 22.26 0.33 4.02
N LYS A 29 21.40 -0.18 4.91
CA LYS A 29 21.43 0.11 6.35
C LYS A 29 21.47 1.62 6.59
N LEU A 30 22.62 2.16 7.00
CA LEU A 30 22.80 3.60 7.25
C LEU A 30 23.31 4.37 6.02
N ASP A 31 23.75 3.68 4.96
CA ASP A 31 24.16 4.33 3.71
C ASP A 31 22.95 5.02 3.06
N ASP A 32 23.13 6.27 2.67
CA ASP A 32 22.14 7.11 1.98
C ASP A 32 22.64 7.57 0.61
N SER A 33 23.68 6.92 0.09
CA SER A 33 24.20 7.13 -1.26
C SER A 33 23.11 6.94 -2.31
N ALA A 34 23.19 7.74 -3.38
CA ALA A 34 22.21 7.67 -4.45
C ALA A 34 22.34 6.34 -5.23
N ARG A 35 21.20 5.75 -5.60
CA ARG A 35 21.12 4.52 -6.38
C ARG A 35 20.49 4.79 -7.76
N PRO A 36 20.92 4.07 -8.81
CA PRO A 36 20.22 4.11 -10.10
C PRO A 36 18.81 3.54 -9.95
N VAL A 37 17.85 4.14 -10.66
CA VAL A 37 16.46 3.69 -10.76
C VAL A 37 16.03 3.77 -12.21
N LEU A 38 15.52 2.67 -12.75
CA LEU A 38 14.93 2.66 -14.08
C LEU A 38 13.56 3.35 -14.07
N GLY A 39 13.42 4.42 -14.84
CA GLY A 39 12.11 5.00 -15.15
C GLY A 39 11.63 4.59 -16.53
N LEU A 40 10.32 4.49 -16.67
CA LEU A 40 9.68 4.14 -17.93
C LEU A 40 8.56 5.13 -18.27
N TYR A 41 8.44 5.49 -19.54
CA TYR A 41 7.30 6.26 -20.05
C TYR A 41 6.86 5.71 -21.40
N GLU A 42 5.65 6.06 -21.83
CA GLU A 42 5.08 5.56 -23.09
C GLU A 42 4.07 6.56 -23.66
N PRO A 43 3.81 6.55 -24.98
CA PRO A 43 2.66 7.19 -25.57
C PRO A 43 1.36 6.47 -25.15
N ARG A 44 0.68 6.99 -24.12
CA ARG A 44 -0.59 6.42 -23.66
C ARG A 44 -1.75 6.99 -24.45
N ALA A 45 -2.69 6.13 -24.83
CA ALA A 45 -4.01 6.55 -25.27
C ALA A 45 -4.94 6.77 -24.05
N THR A 46 -4.68 7.81 -23.24
CA THR A 46 -5.57 8.18 -22.13
C THR A 46 -6.76 9.00 -22.62
N GLN A 47 -7.93 8.85 -21.98
CA GLN A 47 -9.09 9.69 -22.28
C GLN A 47 -8.92 11.12 -21.76
N SER A 48 -8.16 11.31 -20.68
CA SER A 48 -7.93 12.63 -20.07
C SER A 48 -6.46 13.08 -20.25
N PRO A 49 -6.20 14.30 -20.77
CA PRO A 49 -4.84 14.79 -21.00
C PRO A 49 -4.00 15.00 -19.74
N ASP A 50 -4.62 15.31 -18.61
CA ASP A 50 -3.97 15.48 -17.30
C ASP A 50 -3.39 14.18 -16.72
N GLN A 51 -3.84 13.03 -17.23
CA GLN A 51 -3.31 11.70 -16.90
C GLN A 51 -2.21 11.22 -17.85
N SER A 52 -1.86 12.01 -18.86
CA SER A 52 -0.74 11.74 -19.75
C SER A 52 0.61 12.08 -19.09
N SER A 53 1.72 11.88 -19.80
CA SER A 53 3.06 12.25 -19.32
C SER A 53 3.41 11.66 -17.95
N ARG A 54 3.29 10.33 -17.81
CA ARG A 54 3.62 9.61 -16.56
C ARG A 54 5.01 8.98 -16.64
N MET A 55 5.85 9.27 -15.64
CA MET A 55 7.09 8.55 -15.38
C MET A 55 6.80 7.41 -14.41
N ARG A 56 6.84 6.17 -14.91
CA ARG A 56 6.59 4.97 -14.13
C ARG A 56 7.86 4.43 -13.50
N VAL A 57 7.74 3.99 -12.25
CA VAL A 57 8.77 3.24 -11.53
C VAL A 57 8.16 1.90 -11.13
N LEU A 58 8.64 0.82 -11.76
CA LEU A 58 8.16 -0.54 -11.54
C LEU A 58 8.76 -1.17 -10.29
N GLY A 59 8.20 -2.31 -9.85
CA GLY A 59 8.67 -3.05 -8.68
C GLY A 59 10.16 -3.43 -8.68
N ASN A 60 10.70 -3.77 -9.85
CA ASN A 60 12.09 -4.20 -10.05
C ASN A 60 13.02 -3.06 -10.50
N ALA A 61 12.58 -1.79 -10.46
CA ALA A 61 13.31 -0.66 -11.03
C ALA A 61 14.68 -0.38 -10.37
N LEU A 62 14.94 -0.95 -9.19
CA LEU A 62 16.23 -0.82 -8.47
C LEU A 62 17.25 -1.90 -8.85
N SER A 63 16.83 -2.96 -9.52
CA SER A 63 17.65 -4.15 -9.78
C SER A 63 17.65 -4.61 -11.24
N SER A 64 16.64 -4.22 -12.02
CA SER A 64 16.53 -4.58 -13.43
C SER A 64 16.77 -3.38 -14.35
N ASN A 65 17.37 -3.66 -15.52
CA ASN A 65 17.52 -2.74 -16.63
C ASN A 65 16.59 -3.09 -17.82
N GLU A 66 15.70 -4.06 -17.64
CA GLU A 66 14.80 -4.53 -18.69
C GLU A 66 13.71 -3.50 -19.00
N VAL A 67 13.53 -3.21 -20.28
CA VAL A 67 12.52 -2.29 -20.79
C VAL A 67 11.43 -3.10 -21.48
N PRO A 68 10.19 -3.12 -20.94
CA PRO A 68 9.08 -3.81 -21.57
C PRO A 68 8.76 -3.25 -22.96
N LEU A 69 8.19 -4.08 -23.83
CA LEU A 69 7.73 -3.65 -25.16
C LEU A 69 6.77 -2.46 -25.05
N GLY A 70 6.95 -1.48 -25.96
CA GLY A 70 6.15 -0.26 -26.02
C GLY A 70 6.55 0.82 -25.01
N HIS A 71 7.45 0.53 -24.07
CA HIS A 71 7.95 1.52 -23.11
C HIS A 71 9.28 2.11 -23.56
N ILE A 72 9.55 3.32 -23.08
CA ILE A 72 10.78 4.05 -23.31
C ILE A 72 11.52 4.23 -21.99
N ARG A 73 12.82 3.98 -22.03
CA ARG A 73 13.73 4.13 -20.91
C ARG A 73 14.00 5.60 -20.58
N ALA A 74 13.98 5.91 -19.29
CA ALA A 74 14.47 7.16 -18.71
C ALA A 74 15.46 6.85 -17.59
N GLU A 75 16.59 7.57 -17.57
CA GLU A 75 17.60 7.37 -16.53
C GLU A 75 17.20 8.07 -15.23
N GLY A 76 17.20 7.34 -14.13
CA GLY A 76 16.83 7.86 -12.82
C GLY A 76 17.85 7.61 -11.75
N ILE A 77 17.83 8.45 -10.72
CA ILE A 77 18.49 8.17 -9.44
C ILE A 77 17.53 8.38 -8.28
N ILE A 78 17.68 7.60 -7.22
CA ILE A 78 16.99 7.80 -5.94
C ILE A 78 18.00 8.05 -4.83
N LYS A 79 17.77 9.11 -4.06
CA LYS A 79 18.46 9.37 -2.79
C LYS A 79 17.47 9.18 -1.64
N ASN A 80 17.59 8.05 -0.94
CA ASN A 80 16.76 7.72 0.20
C ASN A 80 17.49 8.05 1.51
N VAL A 81 17.08 9.13 2.17
CA VAL A 81 17.69 9.57 3.43
C VAL A 81 17.17 8.78 4.63
N ASN A 82 17.93 8.79 5.72
CA ASN A 82 17.64 8.02 6.93
C ASN A 82 16.59 8.68 7.85
N THR A 83 16.51 10.01 7.86
CA THR A 83 15.61 10.76 8.74
C THR A 83 14.72 11.74 7.96
N ILE A 84 13.60 12.12 8.56
CA ILE A 84 12.70 13.12 7.97
C ILE A 84 13.32 14.52 8.05
N GLU A 85 14.17 14.76 9.03
CA GLU A 85 14.94 15.99 9.21
C GLU A 85 15.91 16.17 8.03
N ASP A 86 16.66 15.13 7.66
CA ASP A 86 17.56 15.15 6.51
C ASP A 86 16.79 15.44 5.21
N PHE A 87 15.61 14.83 5.05
CA PHE A 87 14.75 15.06 3.89
C PHE A 87 14.34 16.52 3.77
N LYS A 88 13.93 17.13 4.89
CA LYS A 88 13.51 18.53 4.96
C LYS A 88 14.69 19.47 4.68
N ASN A 89 15.83 19.22 5.30
CA ASN A 89 17.03 20.05 5.23
C ASN A 89 17.83 19.91 3.93
N MET A 90 17.59 18.85 3.14
CA MET A 90 18.26 18.65 1.86
C MET A 90 18.09 19.85 0.93
N ASP A 91 19.19 20.32 0.34
CA ASP A 91 19.17 21.40 -0.65
C ASP A 91 18.60 20.89 -1.98
N LYS A 92 17.29 21.07 -2.12
CA LYS A 92 16.50 20.65 -3.28
C LYS A 92 16.89 21.42 -4.55
N GLN A 93 17.41 22.63 -4.43
CA GLN A 93 17.86 23.40 -5.59
C GLN A 93 19.20 22.85 -6.07
N ALA A 94 20.17 22.65 -5.17
CA ALA A 94 21.47 22.06 -5.52
C ALA A 94 21.34 20.65 -6.13
N MET A 95 20.42 19.82 -5.62
CA MET A 95 20.11 18.51 -6.22
C MET A 95 19.63 18.64 -7.66
N LEU A 96 18.64 19.51 -7.91
CA LEU A 96 18.10 19.74 -9.24
C LEU A 96 19.16 20.28 -10.21
N GLN A 97 20.00 21.21 -9.74
CA GLN A 97 21.09 21.78 -10.53
C GLN A 97 22.14 20.72 -10.88
N THR A 98 22.50 19.85 -9.93
CA THR A 98 23.43 18.74 -10.19
C THR A 98 22.90 17.80 -11.28
N SER A 99 21.63 17.37 -11.20
CA SER A 99 21.04 16.49 -12.22
C SER A 99 20.93 17.18 -13.59
N ALA A 100 20.61 18.47 -13.63
CA ALA A 100 20.56 19.23 -14.88
C ALA A 100 21.94 19.46 -15.49
N LYS A 101 22.97 19.67 -14.65
CA LYS A 101 24.36 19.80 -15.09
C LYS A 101 24.85 18.52 -15.77
N GLN A 102 24.47 17.33 -15.27
CA GLN A 102 24.79 16.07 -15.94
C GLN A 102 24.26 16.02 -17.37
N ILE A 103 23.03 16.50 -17.61
CA ILE A 103 22.46 16.60 -18.97
C ILE A 103 23.26 17.61 -19.81
N TRP A 104 23.56 18.78 -19.25
CA TRP A 104 24.28 19.84 -19.95
C TRP A 104 25.70 19.43 -20.35
N ASP A 105 26.44 18.83 -19.43
CA ASP A 105 27.81 18.35 -19.65
C ASP A 105 27.81 17.26 -20.73
N ALA A 106 26.86 16.31 -20.67
CA ALA A 106 26.70 15.27 -21.68
C ALA A 106 26.34 15.82 -23.07
N ILE A 107 25.55 16.90 -23.13
CA ILE A 107 25.25 17.60 -24.39
C ILE A 107 26.51 18.25 -24.95
N ASN A 108 27.33 18.88 -24.10
CA ASN A 108 28.52 19.60 -24.54
C ASN A 108 29.64 18.69 -25.03
N ASP A 109 29.90 17.59 -24.33
CA ASP A 109 30.95 16.63 -24.67
C ASP A 109 30.53 15.58 -25.70
N GLY A 110 29.23 15.53 -26.04
CA GLY A 110 28.66 14.62 -27.05
C GLY A 110 28.34 13.22 -26.51
N THR A 111 28.62 12.92 -25.24
CA THR A 111 28.27 11.62 -24.63
C THR A 111 26.76 11.40 -24.56
N ILE A 112 25.96 12.46 -24.67
CA ILE A 112 24.49 12.39 -24.78
C ILE A 112 24.03 11.48 -25.93
N TYR A 113 24.81 11.37 -27.01
CA TYR A 113 24.48 10.52 -28.15
C TYR A 113 24.61 9.02 -27.84
N SER A 114 25.41 8.65 -26.84
CA SER A 114 25.50 7.26 -26.38
C SER A 114 24.37 6.89 -25.42
N ILE A 115 23.77 7.88 -24.75
CA ILE A 115 22.67 7.70 -23.79
C ILE A 115 21.62 8.81 -23.94
N PRO A 116 20.86 8.85 -25.06
CA PRO A 116 19.84 9.89 -25.25
C PRO A 116 18.73 9.88 -24.20
N SER A 117 18.49 8.74 -23.53
CA SER A 117 17.58 8.60 -22.38
C SER A 117 17.90 9.55 -21.21
N LEU A 118 19.10 10.14 -21.14
CA LEU A 118 19.41 11.21 -20.17
C LEU A 118 18.59 12.49 -20.40
N LEU A 119 18.14 12.75 -21.62
CA LEU A 119 17.28 13.91 -21.93
C LEU A 119 15.90 13.81 -21.24
N SER A 120 15.47 12.61 -20.86
CA SER A 120 14.27 12.32 -20.08
C SER A 120 14.57 11.88 -18.64
N SER A 121 15.78 12.17 -18.13
CA SER A 121 16.20 11.74 -16.80
C SER A 121 15.38 12.36 -15.65
N PHE A 122 15.45 11.72 -14.48
CA PHE A 122 14.76 12.16 -13.28
C PHE A 122 15.56 11.86 -12.00
N THR A 123 15.15 12.47 -10.90
CA THR A 123 15.75 12.28 -9.58
C THR A 123 14.64 12.16 -8.54
N ILE A 124 14.76 11.19 -7.64
CA ILE A 124 13.85 10.97 -6.53
C ILE A 124 14.58 11.30 -5.23
N LEU A 125 14.08 12.26 -4.46
CA LEU A 125 14.43 12.38 -3.05
C LEU A 125 13.37 11.64 -2.24
N SER A 126 13.77 10.73 -1.34
CA SER A 126 12.83 9.96 -0.53
C SER A 126 13.26 9.79 0.92
N PHE A 127 12.27 9.52 1.77
CA PHE A 127 12.43 9.07 3.14
C PHE A 127 11.41 7.95 3.39
N ALA A 128 11.88 6.76 3.73
CA ALA A 128 11.06 5.59 4.02
C ALA A 128 10.97 5.35 5.54
N ASN A 129 9.81 5.62 6.15
CA ASN A 129 9.54 5.30 7.54
C ASN A 129 9.03 3.86 7.66
N LEU A 130 9.98 2.92 7.74
CA LEU A 130 9.68 1.49 7.76
C LEU A 130 8.93 1.02 9.01
N LYS A 131 8.96 1.80 10.10
CA LYS A 131 8.17 1.51 11.32
C LYS A 131 6.70 1.83 11.15
N LYS A 132 6.37 2.85 10.34
CA LYS A 132 4.99 3.30 10.10
C LYS A 132 4.47 2.94 8.70
N TYR A 133 5.30 2.30 7.88
CA TYR A 133 5.03 2.00 6.48
C TYR A 133 4.60 3.25 5.69
N THR A 134 5.20 4.40 5.99
CA THR A 134 4.95 5.66 5.29
C THR A 134 6.16 6.09 4.48
N PHE A 135 5.93 6.50 3.23
CA PHE A 135 6.98 6.87 2.30
C PHE A 135 6.76 8.31 1.85
N THR A 136 7.71 9.17 2.18
CA THR A 136 7.74 10.56 1.71
C THR A 136 8.68 10.65 0.54
N TYR A 137 8.25 11.20 -0.59
CA TYR A 137 9.09 11.31 -1.78
C TYR A 137 8.77 12.54 -2.62
N TRP A 138 9.73 12.97 -3.43
CA TRP A 138 9.55 14.05 -4.38
C TRP A 138 10.38 13.81 -5.63
N PHE A 139 9.72 13.85 -6.79
CA PHE A 139 10.37 13.71 -8.09
C PHE A 139 10.83 15.07 -8.62
N ALA A 140 12.00 15.08 -9.22
CA ALA A 140 12.53 16.16 -10.04
C ALA A 140 12.75 15.63 -11.47
N PHE A 141 12.20 16.33 -12.45
CA PHE A 141 12.41 16.10 -13.88
C PHE A 141 13.23 17.26 -14.44
N PRO A 142 14.57 17.24 -14.32
CA PRO A 142 15.44 18.35 -14.70
C PRO A 142 15.21 18.76 -16.16
N ALA A 143 14.83 20.02 -16.33
CA ALA A 143 14.62 20.62 -17.64
C ALA A 143 15.40 21.92 -17.78
N LEU A 144 16.29 21.92 -18.77
CA LEU A 144 17.11 23.06 -19.17
C LEU A 144 16.26 24.04 -20.00
N HIS A 145 16.39 25.34 -19.71
CA HIS A 145 15.68 26.39 -20.45
C HIS A 145 16.52 26.81 -21.65
N SER A 146 15.94 26.73 -22.84
CA SER A 146 16.60 27.12 -24.08
C SER A 146 16.32 28.59 -24.35
N GLU A 147 17.32 29.47 -24.18
CA GLU A 147 17.23 30.90 -24.47
C GLU A 147 18.10 31.28 -25.70
N PRO A 148 17.60 32.11 -26.64
CA PRO A 148 16.25 32.70 -26.70
C PRO A 148 15.14 31.65 -26.85
N ALA A 149 13.96 31.94 -26.30
CA ALA A 149 12.82 31.02 -26.30
C ALA A 149 12.35 30.63 -27.71
N TRP A 150 12.05 29.34 -27.90
CA TRP A 150 11.47 28.80 -29.13
C TRP A 150 9.98 29.15 -29.27
N ARG A 151 9.57 29.51 -30.48
CA ARG A 151 8.19 29.88 -30.82
C ARG A 151 7.68 29.03 -31.98
N LYS A 152 6.40 28.66 -31.93
CA LYS A 152 5.71 28.04 -33.06
C LYS A 152 5.46 29.09 -34.14
N VAL A 153 5.90 28.82 -35.37
CA VAL A 153 5.83 29.77 -36.49
C VAL A 153 4.89 29.36 -37.62
N GLU A 154 4.59 28.07 -37.78
CA GLU A 154 3.73 27.56 -38.85
C GLU A 154 2.61 26.64 -38.31
N GLN A 155 1.52 26.51 -39.08
CA GLN A 155 0.54 25.46 -38.82
C GLN A 155 1.11 24.13 -39.32
N PRO A 156 1.31 23.15 -38.43
CA PRO A 156 1.94 21.91 -38.81
C PRO A 156 1.03 21.06 -39.69
N PRO A 157 1.55 20.40 -40.74
CA PRO A 157 0.79 19.40 -41.48
C PRO A 157 0.47 18.22 -40.54
N LYS A 158 -0.69 17.59 -40.71
CA LYS A 158 -0.99 16.31 -40.05
C LYS A 158 -0.60 15.18 -40.98
N PHE A 159 0.01 14.14 -40.44
CA PHE A 159 0.21 12.90 -41.19
C PHE A 159 -1.13 12.24 -41.49
N SER A 160 -1.20 11.63 -42.66
CA SER A 160 -2.25 10.68 -43.02
C SER A 160 -2.08 9.35 -42.26
N ALA A 161 -3.12 8.51 -42.30
CA ALA A 161 -3.08 7.17 -41.71
C ALA A 161 -1.98 6.30 -42.33
N ALA A 162 -1.77 6.41 -43.64
CA ALA A 162 -0.73 5.67 -44.37
C ALA A 162 0.68 6.11 -43.95
N GLU A 163 0.93 7.42 -43.88
CA GLU A 163 2.24 7.97 -43.47
C GLU A 163 2.59 7.56 -42.03
N THR A 164 1.60 7.57 -41.13
CA THR A 164 1.77 7.20 -39.73
C THR A 164 2.03 5.70 -39.57
N THR A 165 1.33 4.87 -40.35
CA THR A 165 1.51 3.41 -40.33
C THR A 165 2.92 3.05 -40.77
N ALA A 166 3.37 3.59 -41.91
CA ALA A 166 4.71 3.37 -42.43
C ALA A 166 5.81 3.87 -41.47
N LEU A 167 5.61 5.04 -40.84
CA LEU A 167 6.53 5.56 -39.83
C LEU A 167 6.63 4.63 -38.61
N THR A 168 5.50 4.13 -38.13
CA THR A 168 5.44 3.25 -36.95
C THR A 168 6.14 1.92 -37.22
N GLU A 169 5.99 1.38 -38.43
CA GLU A 169 6.65 0.15 -38.87
C GLU A 169 8.17 0.34 -38.99
N GLU A 170 8.62 1.41 -39.65
CA GLU A 170 10.04 1.72 -39.80
C GLU A 170 10.73 1.99 -38.45
N LEU A 171 10.07 2.76 -37.56
CA LEU A 171 10.57 2.99 -36.21
C LEU A 171 10.62 1.69 -35.39
N GLY A 172 9.65 0.80 -35.59
CA GLY A 172 9.66 -0.55 -35.00
C GLY A 172 10.87 -1.36 -35.43
N THR A 173 11.15 -1.39 -36.74
CA THR A 173 12.34 -2.05 -37.32
C THR A 173 13.64 -1.46 -36.77
N TRP A 174 13.76 -0.12 -36.75
CA TRP A 174 14.94 0.57 -36.24
C TRP A 174 15.22 0.23 -34.77
N ARG A 175 14.18 0.13 -33.92
CA ARG A 175 14.32 -0.22 -32.50
C ARG A 175 14.89 -1.62 -32.26
N TYR A 176 14.69 -2.58 -33.16
CA TYR A 176 15.25 -3.93 -33.00
C TYR A 176 16.78 -3.97 -33.14
N SER A 177 17.36 -3.02 -33.88
CA SER A 177 18.80 -2.97 -34.17
C SER A 177 19.57 -1.91 -33.37
N HIS A 178 18.89 -1.15 -32.51
CA HIS A 178 19.48 -0.04 -31.75
C HIS A 178 19.29 -0.20 -30.23
N ASP A 179 20.19 0.42 -29.47
CA ASP A 179 20.17 0.39 -28.01
C ASP A 179 18.88 1.02 -27.45
N ASN A 180 18.31 0.38 -26.40
CA ASN A 180 17.05 0.85 -25.81
C ASN A 180 17.12 2.26 -25.18
N ARG A 181 18.33 2.76 -24.90
CA ARG A 181 18.59 4.12 -24.43
C ARG A 181 18.36 5.17 -25.52
N GLU A 182 18.37 4.76 -26.79
CA GLU A 182 18.12 5.64 -27.94
C GLU A 182 16.64 5.69 -28.34
N HIS A 183 15.82 4.72 -27.92
CA HIS A 183 14.45 4.54 -28.43
C HIS A 183 13.50 5.72 -28.20
N GLY A 184 13.84 6.60 -27.27
CA GLY A 184 13.09 7.80 -26.94
C GLY A 184 13.34 9.02 -27.82
N PHE A 185 14.47 9.07 -28.53
CA PHE A 185 14.90 10.24 -29.31
C PHE A 185 15.60 9.81 -30.60
N PHE A 186 15.12 10.30 -31.73
CA PHE A 186 15.59 9.83 -33.05
C PHE A 186 15.42 10.92 -34.12
N LEU A 187 16.07 10.72 -35.26
CA LEU A 187 15.88 11.51 -36.46
C LEU A 187 14.97 10.76 -37.42
N ALA A 188 14.12 11.48 -38.15
CA ALA A 188 13.31 10.91 -39.21
C ALA A 188 13.37 11.80 -40.45
N LYS A 189 13.45 11.20 -41.63
CA LYS A 189 13.34 11.91 -42.90
C LYS A 189 12.48 11.18 -43.91
N ARG A 190 11.95 11.92 -44.88
CA ARG A 190 11.27 11.37 -46.05
C ARG A 190 12.23 11.37 -47.23
N VAL A 191 12.37 10.21 -47.89
CA VAL A 191 13.21 10.05 -49.07
C VAL A 191 12.36 9.63 -50.25
N TYR A 192 12.40 10.42 -51.32
CA TYR A 192 11.65 10.16 -52.55
C TYR A 192 12.52 9.32 -53.49
N PRO A 193 12.06 8.13 -53.93
CA PRO A 193 12.80 7.32 -54.89
C PRO A 193 13.04 8.10 -56.18
N SER A 194 14.28 8.15 -56.65
CA SER A 194 14.59 8.65 -58.00
C SER A 194 14.11 7.62 -59.03
N SER A 195 13.51 8.08 -60.13
CA SER A 195 13.02 7.26 -61.24
C SER A 195 14.10 6.46 -62.02
N LYS A 196 15.32 6.31 -61.48
CA LYS A 196 16.49 5.76 -62.16
C LYS A 196 17.23 4.62 -61.43
N GLN A 197 16.76 4.12 -60.29
CA GLN A 197 17.37 2.95 -59.64
C GLN A 197 16.58 1.66 -59.94
N PRO A 198 17.25 0.53 -60.22
CA PRO A 198 16.58 -0.76 -60.37
C PRO A 198 15.84 -1.09 -59.08
N GLN A 199 14.57 -1.51 -59.19
CA GLN A 199 13.82 -2.03 -58.05
C GLN A 199 14.49 -3.33 -57.59
N ASP A 200 15.03 -3.33 -56.37
CA ASP A 200 15.42 -4.56 -55.68
C ASP A 200 14.13 -5.32 -55.31
N PRO A 201 13.89 -6.53 -55.84
CA PRO A 201 12.63 -7.25 -55.67
C PRO A 201 12.40 -7.76 -54.24
N GLU A 202 13.37 -7.65 -53.33
CA GLU A 202 13.26 -8.08 -51.94
C GLU A 202 12.85 -6.96 -50.96
N ASN A 203 12.70 -5.72 -51.43
CA ASN A 203 12.46 -4.54 -50.56
C ASN A 203 11.24 -3.68 -51.00
N GLU A 204 10.20 -4.34 -51.52
CA GLU A 204 8.89 -3.74 -51.74
C GLU A 204 8.20 -3.47 -50.40
N SER A 205 8.40 -2.27 -49.85
CA SER A 205 7.57 -1.76 -48.77
C SER A 205 6.14 -1.59 -49.30
N ASN A 206 5.18 -2.29 -48.66
CA ASN A 206 3.75 -2.39 -49.00
C ASN A 206 2.94 -1.07 -48.93
N SER A 207 3.59 0.10 -48.97
CA SER A 207 2.93 1.40 -48.85
C SER A 207 2.94 2.15 -50.19
N ASP A 208 1.76 2.53 -50.70
CA ASP A 208 1.56 3.40 -51.88
C ASP A 208 2.04 4.87 -51.68
N LEU A 209 2.94 5.11 -50.74
CA LEU A 209 3.46 6.44 -50.44
C LEU A 209 4.52 6.85 -51.47
N PRO A 210 4.57 8.13 -51.88
CA PRO A 210 5.57 8.62 -52.83
C PRO A 210 6.99 8.71 -52.24
N PHE A 211 7.15 8.41 -50.95
CA PHE A 211 8.41 8.46 -50.22
C PHE A 211 8.53 7.26 -49.27
N LYS A 212 9.77 6.97 -48.84
CA LYS A 212 10.07 6.05 -47.74
C LYS A 212 10.53 6.84 -46.52
N TRP A 213 10.14 6.37 -45.33
CA TRP A 213 10.70 6.86 -44.08
C TRP A 213 12.10 6.28 -43.87
N VAL A 214 13.01 7.10 -43.36
CA VAL A 214 14.31 6.66 -42.88
C VAL A 214 14.47 7.19 -41.46
N ILE A 215 14.81 6.30 -40.53
CA ILE A 215 15.02 6.61 -39.11
C ILE A 215 16.51 6.47 -38.79
N GLY A 216 17.03 7.43 -38.04
CA GLY A 216 18.44 7.46 -37.63
C GLY A 216 18.62 7.84 -36.17
N SER A 217 19.77 7.51 -35.61
CA SER A 217 20.18 7.97 -34.29
C SER A 217 20.39 9.49 -34.28
N LEU A 218 20.24 10.14 -33.11
CA LEU A 218 20.54 11.57 -32.96
C LEU A 218 21.97 11.90 -33.42
N ARG A 219 22.93 11.00 -33.19
CA ARG A 219 24.34 11.22 -33.55
C ARG A 219 24.55 11.47 -35.04
N GLU A 220 23.74 10.83 -35.88
CA GLU A 220 23.87 10.87 -37.33
C GLU A 220 23.56 12.25 -37.90
N PHE A 221 22.96 13.16 -37.12
CA PHE A 221 22.78 14.55 -37.52
C PHE A 221 24.11 15.18 -37.93
N GLU A 222 25.14 14.99 -37.10
CA GLU A 222 26.48 15.55 -37.32
C GLU A 222 27.20 14.86 -38.48
N ASP A 223 26.82 13.63 -38.80
CA ASP A 223 27.30 12.86 -39.96
C ASP A 223 26.56 13.23 -41.26
N GLY A 224 25.64 14.18 -41.20
CA GLY A 224 24.91 14.68 -42.37
C GLY A 224 23.67 13.87 -42.73
N PHE A 225 22.98 13.27 -41.75
CA PHE A 225 21.73 12.51 -41.97
C PHE A 225 20.70 13.24 -42.85
N PHE A 226 20.61 14.57 -42.76
CA PHE A 226 19.68 15.40 -43.54
C PHE A 226 20.28 16.02 -44.81
N ASN A 227 21.51 15.69 -45.19
CA ASN A 227 22.15 16.24 -46.39
C ASN A 227 21.34 15.90 -47.65
N GLY A 228 21.01 16.94 -48.44
CA GLY A 228 20.24 16.79 -49.68
C GLY A 228 18.74 16.52 -49.48
N VAL A 229 18.22 16.69 -48.26
CA VAL A 229 16.78 16.53 -47.94
C VAL A 229 16.14 17.91 -47.78
N ASP A 230 14.96 18.13 -48.33
CA ASP A 230 14.22 19.38 -48.13
C ASP A 230 13.85 19.58 -46.65
N ALA A 231 13.89 20.81 -46.13
CA ALA A 231 13.61 21.11 -44.72
C ALA A 231 12.24 20.63 -44.22
N LYS A 232 11.22 20.59 -45.11
CA LYS A 232 9.88 20.07 -44.82
C LYS A 232 9.86 18.57 -44.51
N ASP A 233 10.88 17.84 -44.98
CA ASP A 233 11.01 16.39 -44.90
C ASP A 233 12.04 15.96 -43.85
N GLN A 234 12.55 16.90 -43.04
CA GLN A 234 13.49 16.66 -41.94
C GLN A 234 12.74 16.75 -40.60
N TYR A 235 12.92 15.76 -39.72
CA TYR A 235 12.24 15.72 -38.42
C TYR A 235 13.23 15.32 -37.32
N VAL A 236 13.42 16.20 -36.34
CA VAL A 236 14.05 15.82 -35.06
C VAL A 236 12.95 15.35 -34.13
N SER A 237 13.06 14.13 -33.63
CA SER A 237 11.91 13.42 -33.09
C SER A 237 12.15 12.93 -31.66
N PHE A 238 11.09 12.86 -30.88
CA PHE A 238 11.10 12.20 -29.58
C PHE A 238 9.76 11.50 -29.34
N VAL A 239 9.78 10.47 -28.52
CA VAL A 239 8.57 9.78 -28.08
C VAL A 239 7.86 10.64 -27.04
N ASP A 240 6.66 11.11 -27.37
CA ASP A 240 5.91 12.04 -26.55
C ASP A 240 4.83 11.34 -25.73
N PRO A 241 4.93 11.30 -24.39
CA PRO A 241 3.89 10.74 -23.55
C PRO A 241 2.71 11.70 -23.33
N SER A 242 2.76 12.94 -23.84
CA SER A 242 1.66 13.91 -23.76
C SER A 242 0.52 13.57 -24.72
N THR A 243 -0.72 13.70 -24.25
CA THR A 243 -1.92 13.62 -25.08
C THR A 243 -2.60 14.98 -25.29
N TYR A 244 -1.98 16.07 -24.83
CA TYR A 244 -2.47 17.42 -25.10
C TYR A 244 -2.33 17.77 -26.59
N LEU A 245 -3.37 18.35 -27.18
CA LEU A 245 -3.40 18.69 -28.62
C LEU A 245 -2.24 19.60 -29.07
N GLU A 246 -1.87 20.57 -28.24
CA GLU A 246 -0.86 21.58 -28.60
C GLU A 246 0.40 21.57 -27.73
N ASN A 247 0.37 20.86 -26.60
CA ASN A 247 1.46 20.88 -25.63
C ASN A 247 2.31 19.61 -25.78
N PRO A 248 3.55 19.69 -26.29
CA PRO A 248 4.48 18.58 -26.26
C PRO A 248 4.85 18.23 -24.82
N GLY A 249 5.31 17.01 -24.57
CA GLY A 249 5.78 16.59 -23.25
C GLY A 249 7.01 17.36 -22.76
N TRP A 250 7.37 17.08 -21.51
CA TRP A 250 8.38 17.83 -20.75
C TRP A 250 9.81 17.76 -21.32
N MET A 251 10.26 16.58 -21.76
CA MET A 251 11.63 16.34 -22.23
C MET A 251 12.01 17.06 -23.53
N LEU A 252 11.05 17.63 -24.29
CA LEU A 252 11.38 18.47 -25.44
C LEU A 252 12.24 19.68 -25.04
N ARG A 253 12.12 20.18 -23.81
CA ARG A 253 12.97 21.26 -23.29
C ARG A 253 14.46 20.94 -23.41
N ASN A 254 14.85 19.74 -23.01
CA ASN A 254 16.26 19.29 -23.05
C ASN A 254 16.72 19.04 -24.49
N LEU A 255 15.85 18.46 -25.33
CA LEU A 255 16.15 18.25 -26.75
C LEU A 255 16.39 19.57 -27.49
N LEU A 256 15.61 20.62 -27.20
CA LEU A 256 15.80 21.94 -27.81
C LEU A 256 17.14 22.59 -27.42
N VAL A 257 17.64 22.33 -26.20
CA VAL A 257 18.99 22.75 -25.80
C VAL A 257 20.06 21.99 -26.57
N LEU A 258 19.90 20.68 -26.76
CA LEU A 258 20.79 19.88 -27.61
C LEU A 258 20.83 20.41 -29.03
N ILE A 259 19.66 20.63 -29.65
CA ILE A 259 19.54 21.13 -31.03
C ILE A 259 20.28 22.47 -31.18
N ARG A 260 20.04 23.43 -30.28
CA ARG A 260 20.75 24.71 -30.32
C ARG A 260 22.25 24.55 -30.12
N ARG A 261 22.65 23.74 -29.13
CA ARG A 261 24.06 23.66 -28.72
C ARG A 261 24.91 22.90 -29.71
N ARG A 262 24.42 21.78 -30.23
CA ARG A 262 25.16 20.85 -31.10
C ARG A 262 24.84 21.05 -32.57
N TYR A 263 23.55 21.07 -32.92
CA TYR A 263 23.12 21.17 -34.32
C TYR A 263 23.17 22.60 -34.87
N LYS A 264 23.27 23.61 -34.01
CA LYS A 264 23.34 25.04 -34.37
C LYS A 264 22.17 25.49 -35.26
N LEU A 265 20.99 24.90 -35.02
CA LEU A 265 19.76 25.27 -35.72
C LEU A 265 18.98 26.32 -34.94
N ASP A 266 18.51 27.35 -35.65
CA ASP A 266 17.57 28.35 -35.13
C ASP A 266 16.12 28.10 -35.59
N LYS A 267 15.94 27.24 -36.62
CA LYS A 267 14.64 26.75 -37.08
C LYS A 267 14.69 25.23 -37.21
N VAL A 268 13.70 24.53 -36.64
CA VAL A 268 13.64 23.07 -36.63
C VAL A 268 12.21 22.57 -36.69
N GLN A 269 12.00 21.46 -37.38
CA GLN A 269 10.75 20.72 -37.38
C GLN A 269 10.84 19.54 -36.40
N ILE A 270 10.03 19.59 -35.35
CA ILE A 270 9.97 18.59 -34.29
C ILE A 270 8.81 17.64 -34.55
N LEU A 271 9.08 16.33 -34.48
CA LEU A 271 8.06 15.30 -34.44
C LEU A 271 7.88 14.79 -33.00
N CYS A 272 6.77 15.16 -32.38
CA CYS A 272 6.34 14.61 -31.09
C CYS A 272 5.61 13.30 -31.37
N TYR A 273 6.35 12.18 -31.34
CA TYR A 273 5.85 10.88 -31.74
C TYR A 273 4.93 10.29 -30.65
N ARG A 274 3.63 10.21 -30.95
CA ARG A 274 2.58 9.75 -30.01
C ARG A 274 1.90 8.46 -30.43
N ASP A 275 2.29 7.93 -31.59
CA ASP A 275 1.64 6.77 -32.18
C ASP A 275 2.09 5.47 -31.49
N ASN A 276 1.22 4.47 -31.52
CA ASN A 276 1.52 3.13 -31.01
C ASN A 276 1.16 2.08 -32.05
N HIS A 277 1.84 0.94 -31.98
CA HIS A 277 1.69 -0.12 -32.98
C HIS A 277 0.24 -0.65 -33.09
N ALA A 278 -0.52 -0.66 -31.99
CA ALA A 278 -1.90 -1.13 -31.96
C ALA A 278 -2.87 -0.17 -32.70
N LYS A 279 -2.60 1.13 -32.68
CA LYS A 279 -3.40 2.18 -33.32
C LYS A 279 -2.60 2.94 -34.39
N ARG A 280 -1.69 2.25 -35.08
CA ARG A 280 -0.75 2.86 -36.06
C ARG A 280 -1.42 3.57 -37.25
N HIS A 281 -2.69 3.28 -37.51
CA HIS A 281 -3.50 3.96 -38.53
C HIS A 281 -4.14 5.27 -38.04
N VAL A 282 -4.06 5.59 -36.74
CA VAL A 282 -4.61 6.82 -36.17
C VAL A 282 -3.46 7.82 -35.98
N PRO A 283 -3.41 8.92 -36.74
CA PRO A 283 -2.35 9.92 -36.61
C PRO A 283 -2.53 10.73 -35.32
N GLN A 284 -1.81 10.35 -34.27
CA GLN A 284 -1.81 11.02 -32.96
C GLN A 284 -0.59 11.93 -32.78
N SER A 285 0.49 11.67 -33.50
CA SER A 285 1.72 12.47 -33.45
C SER A 285 1.49 13.95 -33.77
N LEU A 286 2.21 14.80 -33.05
CA LEU A 286 2.16 16.26 -33.20
C LEU A 286 3.44 16.75 -33.85
N ILE A 287 3.33 17.48 -34.96
CA ILE A 287 4.46 18.14 -35.61
C ILE A 287 4.51 19.60 -35.15
N LEU A 288 5.70 20.12 -34.90
CA LEU A 288 5.91 21.51 -34.49
C LEU A 288 7.05 22.11 -35.32
N VAL A 289 6.77 23.16 -36.08
CA VAL A 289 7.81 23.98 -36.69
C VAL A 289 8.14 25.10 -35.70
N LEU A 290 9.35 25.03 -35.14
CA LEU A 290 9.82 25.91 -34.10
C LEU A 290 10.95 26.78 -34.64
N GLU A 291 10.91 28.05 -34.27
CA GLU A 291 11.95 29.02 -34.59
C GLU A 291 12.32 29.81 -33.34
N SER A 292 13.61 30.05 -33.17
CA SER A 292 14.15 30.93 -32.16
C SER A 292 14.54 32.24 -32.80
N ILE A 293 13.87 33.31 -32.38
CA ILE A 293 14.17 34.64 -32.88
C ILE A 293 15.22 35.24 -31.95
N TYR A 294 16.30 35.75 -32.54
CA TYR A 294 17.33 36.50 -31.83
C TYR A 294 16.70 37.64 -31.04
N ASP A 295 16.96 37.68 -29.73
CA ASP A 295 16.55 38.77 -28.85
C ASP A 295 17.76 39.70 -28.64
N PRO A 296 17.76 40.92 -29.22
CA PRO A 296 18.88 41.85 -29.14
C PRO A 296 19.16 42.36 -27.72
N ASP A 297 18.21 42.23 -26.79
CA ASP A 297 18.38 42.60 -25.38
C ASP A 297 18.92 41.45 -24.50
N TYR A 298 19.07 40.25 -25.08
CA TYR A 298 19.59 39.08 -24.36
C TYR A 298 21.12 39.12 -24.23
N GLN A 299 21.60 39.43 -23.03
CA GLN A 299 22.99 39.21 -22.66
C GLN A 299 23.21 37.70 -22.48
N SER A 300 23.92 37.08 -23.43
CA SER A 300 24.30 35.67 -23.32
C SER A 300 25.04 35.43 -22.01
N THR A 301 24.52 34.53 -21.18
CA THR A 301 25.34 33.81 -20.20
C THR A 301 26.53 33.20 -20.95
N GLY A 302 27.70 33.10 -20.32
CA GLY A 302 28.91 32.62 -20.99
C GLY A 302 28.69 31.29 -21.71
N PRO A 303 29.45 30.96 -22.77
CA PRO A 303 29.20 29.78 -23.60
C PRO A 303 29.19 28.45 -22.82
N ASP A 304 29.73 28.41 -21.60
CA ASP A 304 29.84 27.21 -20.77
C ASP A 304 28.97 27.24 -19.51
N GLU A 305 28.14 28.27 -19.32
CA GLU A 305 27.25 28.36 -18.16
C GLU A 305 26.00 27.50 -18.36
N THR A 306 25.67 26.67 -17.35
CA THR A 306 24.45 25.85 -17.34
C THR A 306 23.21 26.73 -17.47
N PRO A 307 22.28 26.44 -18.40
CA PRO A 307 21.04 27.19 -18.53
C PRO A 307 20.17 27.12 -17.27
N LYS A 308 19.21 28.05 -17.16
CA LYS A 308 18.21 28.02 -16.08
C LYS A 308 17.49 26.68 -16.04
N VAL A 309 17.30 26.16 -14.82
CA VAL A 309 16.75 24.82 -14.58
C VAL A 309 15.43 24.89 -13.83
N THR A 310 14.48 24.04 -14.21
CA THR A 310 13.26 23.74 -13.45
C THR A 310 12.97 22.24 -13.52
N GLY A 311 12.18 21.69 -12.59
CA GLY A 311 11.83 20.27 -12.71
C GLY A 311 11.09 19.62 -11.54
N TRP A 312 10.99 20.27 -10.37
CA TRP A 312 10.28 19.68 -9.24
C TRP A 312 8.79 19.44 -9.55
N GLU A 313 8.35 18.22 -9.29
CA GLU A 313 6.98 17.78 -9.52
C GLU A 313 6.01 18.55 -8.62
N ARG A 314 4.83 18.87 -9.15
CA ARG A 314 3.72 19.42 -8.36
C ARG A 314 2.84 18.29 -7.84
N ASN A 315 2.28 18.47 -6.64
CA ASN A 315 1.27 17.56 -6.11
C ASN A 315 -0.08 17.73 -6.84
N SER A 316 -1.08 16.92 -6.48
CA SER A 316 -2.44 16.98 -7.04
C SER A 316 -3.14 18.34 -6.83
N LEU A 317 -2.68 19.15 -5.87
CA LEU A 317 -3.17 20.51 -5.60
C LEU A 317 -2.36 21.59 -6.34
N GLY A 318 -1.45 21.21 -7.24
CA GLY A 318 -0.62 22.13 -8.02
C GLY A 318 0.53 22.79 -7.23
N LYS A 319 0.77 22.38 -5.99
CA LYS A 319 1.83 22.93 -5.13
C LYS A 319 3.14 22.16 -5.27
N LEU A 320 4.26 22.86 -5.14
CA LEU A 320 5.61 22.29 -5.13
C LEU A 320 5.93 21.73 -3.75
N THR A 321 5.43 20.53 -3.47
CA THR A 321 5.61 19.84 -2.19
C THR A 321 5.76 18.34 -2.42
N ALA A 322 6.54 17.69 -1.56
CA ALA A 322 6.66 16.24 -1.53
C ALA A 322 5.30 15.54 -1.36
N LYS A 323 5.22 14.31 -1.89
CA LYS A 323 4.08 13.40 -1.70
C LYS A 323 4.37 12.47 -0.53
N VAL A 324 3.30 12.04 0.14
CA VAL A 324 3.35 11.05 1.23
C VAL A 324 2.37 9.94 0.91
N THR A 325 2.86 8.70 0.92
CA THR A 325 2.04 7.51 0.73
C THR A 325 2.10 6.64 1.99
N ASN A 326 0.93 6.32 2.55
CA ASN A 326 0.80 5.40 3.69
C ASN A 326 0.40 4.02 3.16
N LEU A 327 1.24 3.02 3.39
CA LEU A 327 1.05 1.65 2.94
C LEU A 327 0.88 0.66 4.10
N ALA A 328 0.61 1.15 5.31
CA ALA A 328 0.47 0.28 6.48
C ALA A 328 -0.62 -0.78 6.26
N GLN A 329 -1.74 -0.43 5.63
CA GLN A 329 -2.81 -1.38 5.31
C GLN A 329 -2.39 -2.52 4.38
N TYR A 330 -1.30 -2.38 3.63
CA TYR A 330 -0.80 -3.37 2.67
C TYR A 330 0.49 -4.07 3.14
N MET A 331 1.20 -3.48 4.10
CA MET A 331 2.54 -3.93 4.50
C MET A 331 2.65 -4.28 5.99
N ASP A 332 1.77 -3.77 6.86
CA ASP A 332 1.78 -4.05 8.29
C ASP A 332 1.10 -5.40 8.59
N PRO A 333 1.85 -6.42 9.07
CA PRO A 333 1.28 -7.74 9.34
C PRO A 333 0.11 -7.70 10.33
N ALA A 334 0.12 -6.79 11.30
CA ALA A 334 -0.94 -6.68 12.28
C ALA A 334 -2.24 -6.16 11.65
N GLN A 335 -2.15 -5.15 10.77
CA GLN A 335 -3.32 -4.63 10.04
C GLN A 335 -3.82 -5.62 8.99
N LEU A 336 -2.93 -6.35 8.32
CA LEU A 336 -3.33 -7.43 7.40
C LEU A 336 -4.10 -8.53 8.12
N ALA A 337 -3.66 -8.93 9.33
CA ALA A 337 -4.38 -9.89 10.16
C ALA A 337 -5.75 -9.37 10.60
N ASP A 338 -5.84 -8.11 11.05
CA ASP A 338 -7.11 -7.47 11.44
C ASP A 338 -8.11 -7.43 10.26
N GLN A 339 -7.66 -7.02 9.07
CA GLN A 339 -8.48 -7.01 7.87
C GLN A 339 -8.98 -8.40 7.48
N ALA A 340 -8.13 -9.43 7.58
CA ALA A 340 -8.49 -10.80 7.25
C ALA A 340 -9.55 -11.36 8.21
N VAL A 341 -9.45 -11.08 9.51
CA VAL A 341 -10.46 -11.46 10.50
C VAL A 341 -11.79 -10.77 10.22
N ASP A 342 -11.77 -9.45 10.04
CA ASP A 342 -12.98 -8.67 9.77
C ASP A 342 -13.65 -9.06 8.44
N LEU A 343 -12.87 -9.42 7.42
CA LEU A 343 -13.40 -9.89 6.14
C LEU A 343 -14.17 -11.21 6.28
N ASN A 344 -13.68 -12.16 7.07
CA ASN A 344 -14.38 -13.43 7.30
C ASN A 344 -15.78 -13.21 7.91
N LEU A 345 -15.88 -12.33 8.90
CA LEU A 345 -17.17 -11.97 9.51
C LEU A 345 -18.09 -11.24 8.52
N LYS A 346 -17.56 -10.28 7.75
CA LYS A 346 -18.31 -9.57 6.71
C LYS A 346 -18.83 -10.52 5.62
N LEU A 347 -18.06 -11.54 5.24
CA LEU A 347 -18.51 -12.57 4.29
C LEU A 347 -19.71 -13.35 4.83
N MET A 348 -19.75 -13.68 6.13
CA MET A 348 -20.93 -14.31 6.74
C MET A 348 -22.16 -13.39 6.69
N LYS A 349 -21.98 -12.11 7.04
CA LYS A 349 -23.05 -11.10 6.95
C LYS A 349 -23.59 -10.98 5.52
N TRP A 350 -22.73 -10.83 4.53
CA TRP A 350 -23.16 -10.64 3.14
C TRP A 350 -23.82 -11.88 2.54
N ARG A 351 -23.37 -13.08 2.91
CA ARG A 351 -23.84 -14.33 2.29
C ARG A 351 -25.08 -14.92 2.96
N ILE A 352 -25.18 -14.81 4.29
CA ILE A 352 -26.14 -15.60 5.08
C ILE A 352 -27.08 -14.70 5.88
N ALA A 353 -26.56 -13.66 6.54
CA ALA A 353 -27.34 -12.84 7.46
C ALA A 353 -27.06 -11.33 7.27
N PRO A 354 -27.68 -10.69 6.25
CA PRO A 354 -27.42 -9.28 5.93
C PRO A 354 -27.73 -8.30 7.07
N GLU A 355 -28.72 -8.62 7.90
CA GLU A 355 -29.16 -7.81 9.05
C GLU A 355 -28.25 -7.97 10.28
N LEU A 356 -27.22 -8.82 10.22
CA LEU A 356 -26.31 -9.04 11.34
C LEU A 356 -25.48 -7.78 11.64
N ASP A 357 -25.57 -7.29 12.86
CA ASP A 357 -24.77 -6.17 13.35
C ASP A 357 -23.45 -6.67 13.93
N LEU A 358 -22.43 -6.76 13.08
CA LEU A 358 -21.07 -7.13 13.47
C LEU A 358 -20.38 -6.05 14.31
N ASP A 359 -20.75 -4.77 14.12
CA ASP A 359 -20.11 -3.66 14.83
C ASP A 359 -20.57 -3.64 16.29
N ALA A 360 -21.85 -3.92 16.56
CA ALA A 360 -22.34 -4.11 17.93
C ALA A 360 -21.59 -5.23 18.66
N ILE A 361 -21.37 -6.38 18.02
CA ILE A 361 -20.62 -7.51 18.60
C ILE A 361 -19.16 -7.10 18.84
N LYS A 362 -18.49 -6.53 17.82
CA LYS A 362 -17.08 -6.11 17.89
C LYS A 362 -16.81 -5.15 19.05
N ASN A 363 -17.72 -4.20 19.27
CA ASN A 363 -17.57 -3.14 20.27
C ASN A 363 -18.04 -3.53 21.69
N THR A 364 -18.64 -4.71 21.87
CA THR A 364 -19.08 -5.19 23.18
C THR A 364 -17.86 -5.47 24.07
N LYS A 365 -17.80 -4.87 25.26
CA LYS A 365 -16.77 -5.17 26.27
C LYS A 365 -17.21 -6.35 27.13
N CYS A 366 -16.46 -7.44 27.10
CA CYS A 366 -16.81 -8.67 27.82
C CYS A 366 -15.95 -8.85 29.08
N LEU A 367 -16.60 -9.03 30.23
CA LEU A 367 -15.98 -9.46 31.49
C LEU A 367 -16.23 -10.95 31.70
N LEU A 368 -15.16 -11.74 31.82
CA LEU A 368 -15.18 -13.19 32.04
C LEU A 368 -14.80 -13.47 33.49
N LEU A 369 -15.78 -13.86 34.31
CA LEU A 369 -15.56 -14.28 35.69
C LEU A 369 -15.26 -15.78 35.71
N GLY A 370 -13.97 -16.10 35.74
CA GLY A 370 -13.41 -17.45 35.61
C GLY A 370 -12.57 -17.58 34.34
N ALA A 371 -11.31 -17.98 34.49
CA ALA A 371 -10.37 -18.31 33.42
C ALA A 371 -10.09 -19.83 33.39
N GLY A 372 -11.05 -20.65 33.85
CA GLY A 372 -11.03 -22.11 33.74
C GLY A 372 -11.42 -22.60 32.35
N THR A 373 -11.98 -23.82 32.27
CA THR A 373 -12.40 -24.45 31.01
C THR A 373 -13.37 -23.56 30.24
N LEU A 374 -14.42 -23.06 30.89
CA LEU A 374 -15.40 -22.20 30.24
C LEU A 374 -14.78 -20.87 29.77
N GLY A 375 -14.03 -20.18 30.63
CA GLY A 375 -13.42 -18.89 30.31
C GLY A 375 -12.50 -18.93 29.10
N THR A 376 -11.66 -19.96 29.02
CA THR A 376 -10.70 -20.15 27.92
C THR A 376 -11.37 -20.50 26.59
N TYR A 377 -12.49 -21.25 26.58
CA TYR A 377 -13.25 -21.50 25.35
C TYR A 377 -14.12 -20.31 24.94
N VAL A 378 -14.84 -19.70 25.88
CA VAL A 378 -15.74 -18.56 25.59
C VAL A 378 -14.95 -17.38 25.04
N SER A 379 -13.79 -17.06 25.61
CA SER A 379 -12.93 -15.98 25.10
C SER A 379 -12.46 -16.20 23.66
N ARG A 380 -12.06 -17.43 23.31
CA ARG A 380 -11.70 -17.79 21.91
C ARG A 380 -12.88 -17.62 20.97
N LEU A 381 -14.09 -17.98 21.40
CA LEU A 381 -15.30 -17.79 20.60
C LEU A 381 -15.65 -16.31 20.43
N LEU A 382 -15.56 -15.51 21.50
CA LEU A 382 -15.79 -14.06 21.45
C LEU A 382 -14.81 -13.38 20.49
N MET A 383 -13.52 -13.71 20.57
CA MET A 383 -12.49 -13.22 19.65
C MET A 383 -12.76 -13.64 18.20
N GLY A 384 -13.20 -14.89 17.99
CA GLY A 384 -13.62 -15.38 16.67
C GLY A 384 -14.81 -14.63 16.08
N TRP A 385 -15.70 -14.10 16.93
CA TRP A 385 -16.82 -13.22 16.56
C TRP A 385 -16.44 -11.74 16.44
N GLY A 386 -15.16 -11.40 16.62
CA GLY A 386 -14.64 -10.06 16.44
C GLY A 386 -14.63 -9.19 17.70
N VAL A 387 -15.02 -9.71 18.87
CA VAL A 387 -14.94 -8.96 20.13
C VAL A 387 -13.51 -8.53 20.40
N ARG A 388 -13.29 -7.24 20.68
CA ARG A 388 -11.95 -6.67 20.88
C ARG A 388 -11.57 -6.46 22.35
N LYS A 389 -12.52 -6.23 23.26
CA LYS A 389 -12.22 -5.99 24.68
C LYS A 389 -12.65 -7.18 25.54
N ILE A 390 -11.68 -7.90 26.09
CA ILE A 390 -11.92 -9.11 26.91
C ILE A 390 -11.12 -9.03 28.22
N THR A 391 -11.83 -8.97 29.35
CA THR A 391 -11.21 -8.92 30.68
C THR A 391 -11.48 -10.19 31.45
N PHE A 392 -10.44 -10.81 32.02
CA PHE A 392 -10.55 -12.01 32.86
C PHE A 392 -10.45 -11.69 34.34
N ILE A 393 -11.21 -12.42 35.17
CA ILE A 393 -11.04 -12.48 36.61
C ILE A 393 -10.87 -13.93 37.04
N ASP A 394 -9.76 -14.26 37.72
CA ASP A 394 -9.49 -15.59 38.27
C ASP A 394 -8.39 -15.52 39.33
N ASN A 395 -8.52 -16.24 40.45
CA ASN A 395 -7.52 -16.23 41.53
C ASN A 395 -6.53 -17.42 41.46
N ALA A 396 -6.81 -18.42 40.64
CA ALA A 396 -6.04 -19.66 40.60
C ALA A 396 -4.76 -19.55 39.76
N SER A 397 -3.84 -20.47 40.02
CA SER A 397 -2.68 -20.74 39.17
C SER A 397 -2.95 -21.89 38.21
N VAL A 398 -2.28 -21.90 37.06
CA VAL A 398 -2.32 -23.00 36.09
C VAL A 398 -1.67 -24.25 36.70
N SER A 399 -2.36 -25.38 36.66
CA SER A 399 -1.81 -26.68 37.09
C SER A 399 -1.60 -27.63 35.90
N PHE A 400 -0.77 -28.67 36.07
CA PHE A 400 -0.43 -29.62 35.01
C PHE A 400 -1.61 -30.28 34.29
N SER A 401 -2.77 -30.41 34.96
CA SER A 401 -3.97 -30.98 34.35
C SER A 401 -4.77 -29.98 33.51
N ASN A 402 -4.43 -28.69 33.55
CA ASN A 402 -5.19 -27.61 32.91
C ASN A 402 -4.95 -27.48 31.40
N PRO A 403 -3.72 -27.51 30.86
CA PRO A 403 -3.47 -27.28 29.43
C PRO A 403 -4.30 -28.15 28.48
N VAL A 404 -4.55 -29.41 28.85
CA VAL A 404 -5.35 -30.35 28.05
C VAL A 404 -6.86 -30.06 28.05
N ARG A 405 -7.35 -29.18 28.94
CA ARG A 405 -8.78 -28.79 29.06
C ARG A 405 -9.02 -27.29 28.84
N GLN A 406 -7.98 -26.47 28.91
CA GLN A 406 -8.06 -25.01 29.00
C GLN A 406 -7.17 -24.41 27.89
N PRO A 407 -7.70 -24.16 26.67
CA PRO A 407 -6.93 -23.90 25.44
C PRO A 407 -6.19 -22.55 25.36
N LEU A 408 -5.97 -21.89 26.50
CA LEU A 408 -5.12 -20.70 26.61
C LEU A 408 -3.84 -20.96 27.42
N PHE A 409 -3.64 -22.18 27.91
CA PHE A 409 -2.48 -22.53 28.73
C PHE A 409 -1.69 -23.68 28.12
N ASP A 410 -0.37 -23.58 28.22
CA ASP A 410 0.58 -24.60 27.78
C ASP A 410 1.28 -25.28 28.97
N PHE A 411 2.01 -26.36 28.70
CA PHE A 411 2.81 -27.05 29.72
C PHE A 411 3.79 -26.11 30.45
N LYS A 412 4.42 -25.18 29.71
CA LYS A 412 5.36 -24.18 30.28
C LYS A 412 4.70 -23.32 31.36
N ASP A 413 3.40 -23.08 31.26
CA ASP A 413 2.65 -22.22 32.19
C ASP A 413 2.39 -22.91 33.54
N CYS A 414 2.68 -24.20 33.65
CA CYS A 414 2.53 -25.01 34.87
C CYS A 414 3.78 -25.01 35.76
N ILE A 415 4.93 -24.60 35.23
CA ILE A 415 6.23 -24.65 35.91
C ILE A 415 6.32 -23.53 36.97
N ASP A 416 7.23 -23.67 37.93
CA ASP A 416 7.49 -22.67 38.99
C ASP A 416 6.27 -22.26 39.83
N GLY A 417 5.40 -23.23 40.13
CA GLY A 417 4.18 -23.00 40.91
C GLY A 417 2.97 -22.54 40.09
N GLY A 418 3.13 -22.46 38.76
CA GLY A 418 2.06 -22.18 37.82
C GLY A 418 1.77 -20.70 37.67
N ALA A 419 1.68 -20.25 36.41
CA ALA A 419 1.31 -18.89 36.06
C ALA A 419 -0.10 -18.55 36.58
N LYS A 420 -0.34 -17.27 36.90
CA LYS A 420 -1.67 -16.81 37.32
C LYS A 420 -2.62 -16.81 36.13
N LYS A 421 -3.74 -17.54 36.26
CA LYS A 421 -4.65 -17.81 35.14
C LYS A 421 -5.18 -16.55 34.48
N ALA A 422 -5.61 -15.57 35.26
CA ALA A 422 -6.18 -14.33 34.71
C ALA A 422 -5.20 -13.60 33.81
N TYR A 423 -3.96 -13.38 34.27
CA TYR A 423 -2.92 -12.70 33.49
C TYR A 423 -2.50 -13.52 32.27
N ARG A 424 -2.21 -14.81 32.47
CA ARG A 424 -1.76 -15.69 31.38
C ARG A 424 -2.81 -15.84 30.28
N ALA A 425 -4.10 -15.92 30.64
CA ALA A 425 -5.19 -15.99 29.67
C ALA A 425 -5.26 -14.73 28.78
N ALA A 426 -5.07 -13.55 29.37
CA ALA A 426 -5.06 -12.29 28.63
C ALA A 426 -3.86 -12.21 27.66
N GLU A 427 -2.66 -12.57 28.13
CA GLU A 427 -1.46 -12.66 27.30
C GLU A 427 -1.65 -13.65 26.14
N ALA A 428 -2.23 -14.83 26.41
CA ALA A 428 -2.46 -15.84 25.39
C ALA A 428 -3.41 -15.34 24.29
N LEU A 429 -4.44 -14.54 24.62
CA LEU A 429 -5.28 -13.92 23.58
C LEU A 429 -4.49 -12.93 22.72
N GLN A 430 -3.63 -12.11 23.32
CA GLN A 430 -2.79 -11.16 22.59
C GLN A 430 -1.75 -11.86 21.70
N GLU A 431 -1.23 -13.02 22.14
CA GLU A 431 -0.37 -13.89 21.33
C GLU A 431 -1.12 -14.47 20.12
N ILE A 432 -2.39 -14.84 20.28
CA ILE A 432 -3.22 -15.39 19.19
C ILE A 432 -3.59 -14.30 18.18
N TYR A 433 -3.99 -13.12 18.65
CA TYR A 433 -4.39 -12.01 17.80
C TYR A 433 -4.00 -10.67 18.44
N PRO A 434 -2.95 -9.98 17.94
CA PRO A 434 -2.44 -8.75 18.54
C PRO A 434 -3.44 -7.58 18.60
N GLY A 435 -4.52 -7.62 17.83
CA GLY A 435 -5.54 -6.58 17.82
C GLY A 435 -6.57 -6.68 18.96
N VAL A 436 -6.50 -7.70 19.83
CA VAL A 436 -7.36 -7.81 21.01
C VAL A 436 -6.80 -6.98 22.18
N ASP A 437 -7.66 -6.18 22.79
CA ASP A 437 -7.41 -5.55 24.08
C ASP A 437 -7.86 -6.50 25.19
N SER A 438 -6.91 -7.29 25.71
CA SER A 438 -7.17 -8.23 26.81
C SER A 438 -6.39 -7.92 28.07
N THR A 439 -7.06 -8.01 29.21
CA THR A 439 -6.50 -7.76 30.54
C THR A 439 -6.96 -8.82 31.54
N GLY A 440 -6.12 -9.19 32.50
CA GLY A 440 -6.46 -10.12 33.58
C GLY A 440 -6.40 -9.46 34.95
N HIS A 441 -7.24 -9.88 35.88
CA HIS A 441 -7.20 -9.48 37.30
C HIS A 441 -7.18 -10.73 38.19
N VAL A 442 -6.13 -10.84 39.01
CA VAL A 442 -6.03 -11.90 40.02
C VAL A 442 -6.69 -11.43 41.29
N MET A 443 -7.92 -11.89 41.52
CA MET A 443 -8.71 -11.53 42.69
C MET A 443 -9.74 -12.61 43.00
N SER A 444 -10.18 -12.67 44.25
CA SER A 444 -11.21 -13.61 44.68
C SER A 444 -12.59 -12.98 44.55
N VAL A 445 -13.59 -13.78 44.18
CA VAL A 445 -14.99 -13.34 44.25
C VAL A 445 -15.59 -13.93 45.53
N PRO A 446 -16.09 -13.10 46.46
CA PRO A 446 -16.68 -13.57 47.71
C PRO A 446 -17.82 -14.57 47.49
N MET A 447 -17.71 -15.75 48.10
CA MET A 447 -18.72 -16.81 47.99
C MET A 447 -19.80 -16.64 49.05
N LEU A 448 -21.06 -16.79 48.64
CA LEU A 448 -22.19 -16.77 49.57
C LEU A 448 -22.06 -17.88 50.62
N GLY A 449 -22.27 -17.55 51.89
CA GLY A 449 -22.24 -18.51 52.99
C GLY A 449 -20.85 -18.82 53.57
N HIS A 450 -19.79 -18.25 53.02
CA HIS A 450 -18.43 -18.36 53.56
C HIS A 450 -18.10 -17.16 54.47
N PRO A 451 -17.40 -17.37 55.61
CA PRO A 451 -17.03 -16.26 56.50
C PRO A 451 -15.98 -15.36 55.85
N ILE A 452 -16.12 -14.05 56.08
CA ILE A 452 -15.11 -13.06 55.67
C ILE A 452 -13.98 -13.10 56.70
N THR A 453 -12.80 -13.56 56.27
CA THR A 453 -11.61 -13.68 57.12
C THR A 453 -10.73 -12.43 57.10
N ASP A 454 -10.75 -11.68 56.00
CA ASP A 454 -10.04 -10.40 55.84
C ASP A 454 -11.00 -9.38 55.21
N GLU A 455 -11.56 -8.49 56.05
CA GLU A 455 -12.55 -7.51 55.62
C GLU A 455 -11.95 -6.46 54.67
N ALA A 456 -10.70 -6.02 54.90
CA ALA A 456 -10.07 -4.99 54.10
C ALA A 456 -9.76 -5.50 52.68
N ALA A 457 -9.20 -6.70 52.56
CA ALA A 457 -8.96 -7.34 51.27
C ALA A 457 -10.28 -7.63 50.54
N THR A 458 -11.27 -8.19 51.24
CA THR A 458 -12.59 -8.51 50.67
C THR A 458 -13.30 -7.26 50.16
N LYS A 459 -13.21 -6.14 50.88
CA LYS A 459 -13.77 -4.86 50.45
C LYS A 459 -13.08 -4.34 49.19
N THR A 460 -11.76 -4.47 49.11
CA THR A 460 -10.99 -4.06 47.93
C THR A 460 -11.40 -4.89 46.70
N ASP A 461 -11.53 -6.20 46.85
CA ASP A 461 -12.00 -7.10 45.80
C ASP A 461 -13.44 -6.78 45.39
N PHE A 462 -14.33 -6.49 46.36
CA PHE A 462 -15.70 -6.06 46.08
C PHE A 462 -15.76 -4.78 45.24
N GLU A 463 -15.00 -3.76 45.60
CA GLU A 463 -14.97 -2.47 44.90
C GLU A 463 -14.38 -2.62 43.50
N LEU A 464 -13.33 -3.43 43.34
CA LEU A 464 -12.76 -3.74 42.03
C LEU A 464 -13.75 -4.51 41.15
N LEU A 465 -14.44 -5.52 41.68
CA LEU A 465 -15.46 -6.27 40.93
C LEU A 465 -16.60 -5.35 40.49
N GLN A 466 -17.07 -4.47 41.38
CA GLN A 466 -18.11 -3.50 41.05
C GLN A 466 -17.68 -2.57 39.91
N LYS A 467 -16.45 -2.04 39.99
CA LYS A 467 -15.88 -1.19 38.93
C LYS A 467 -15.81 -1.96 37.60
N LEU A 468 -15.26 -3.17 37.61
CA LEU A 468 -15.12 -3.98 36.39
C LEU A 468 -16.48 -4.31 35.78
N ILE A 469 -17.49 -4.64 36.58
CA ILE A 469 -18.86 -4.84 36.07
C ILE A 469 -19.41 -3.54 35.46
N GLY A 470 -19.17 -2.38 36.09
CA GLY A 470 -19.57 -1.08 35.57
C GLY A 470 -18.94 -0.73 34.22
N ASP A 471 -17.65 -1.05 34.05
CA ASP A 471 -16.85 -0.70 32.87
C ASP A 471 -17.11 -1.60 31.64
N HIS A 472 -17.81 -2.73 31.82
CA HIS A 472 -18.09 -3.73 30.78
C HIS A 472 -19.58 -3.81 30.41
N ASP A 473 -19.89 -4.30 29.22
CA ASP A 473 -21.25 -4.34 28.67
C ASP A 473 -21.92 -5.71 28.93
N ALA A 474 -21.14 -6.79 28.78
CA ALA A 474 -21.57 -8.16 28.98
C ALA A 474 -20.70 -8.89 30.02
N ILE A 475 -21.35 -9.51 31.00
CA ILE A 475 -20.72 -10.21 32.12
C ILE A 475 -21.01 -11.70 32.00
N PHE A 476 -19.94 -12.50 31.90
CA PHE A 476 -20.02 -13.95 31.79
C PHE A 476 -19.66 -14.59 33.13
N LEU A 477 -20.61 -15.33 33.72
CA LEU A 477 -20.43 -16.08 34.95
C LEU A 477 -19.96 -17.50 34.59
N LEU A 478 -18.65 -17.73 34.67
CA LEU A 478 -17.96 -18.94 34.22
C LEU A 478 -17.21 -19.63 35.36
N MET A 479 -17.74 -19.46 36.58
CA MET A 479 -17.13 -19.83 37.84
C MET A 479 -17.47 -21.29 38.22
N ASP A 480 -16.71 -21.90 39.13
CA ASP A 480 -16.87 -23.33 39.39
C ASP A 480 -18.10 -23.68 40.25
N THR A 481 -18.56 -22.77 41.12
CA THR A 481 -19.59 -23.07 42.13
C THR A 481 -20.83 -22.18 42.02
N ARG A 482 -21.96 -22.62 42.59
CA ARG A 482 -23.18 -21.81 42.68
C ARG A 482 -22.98 -20.59 43.59
N GLU A 483 -22.28 -20.75 44.71
CA GLU A 483 -22.08 -19.74 45.75
C GLU A 483 -21.29 -18.54 45.24
N SER A 484 -20.30 -18.78 44.39
CA SER A 484 -19.44 -17.75 43.80
C SER A 484 -20.17 -16.90 42.74
N ARG A 485 -21.26 -17.40 42.16
CA ARG A 485 -22.07 -16.70 41.15
C ARG A 485 -23.04 -15.68 41.75
N TRP A 486 -23.33 -15.77 43.05
CA TRP A 486 -24.36 -14.96 43.69
C TRP A 486 -24.05 -13.47 43.63
N LEU A 487 -22.88 -13.06 44.11
CA LEU A 487 -22.51 -11.65 44.18
C LEU A 487 -22.43 -10.99 42.78
N PRO A 488 -21.75 -11.59 41.78
CA PRO A 488 -21.76 -11.07 40.42
C PRO A 488 -23.17 -10.99 39.80
N THR A 489 -24.06 -11.94 40.12
CA THR A 489 -25.45 -11.91 39.64
C THR A 489 -26.17 -10.67 40.17
N VAL A 490 -26.04 -10.38 41.46
CA VAL A 490 -26.65 -9.22 42.10
C VAL A 490 -26.08 -7.93 41.51
N MET A 491 -24.75 -7.82 41.43
CA MET A 491 -24.07 -6.63 40.89
C MET A 491 -24.43 -6.38 39.42
N GLY A 492 -24.40 -7.41 38.58
CA GLY A 492 -24.72 -7.29 37.16
C GLY A 492 -26.17 -6.86 36.93
N LYS A 493 -27.10 -7.40 37.73
CA LYS A 493 -28.51 -7.01 37.67
C LYS A 493 -28.73 -5.57 38.15
N ALA A 494 -28.09 -5.17 39.25
CA ALA A 494 -28.16 -3.82 39.78
C ALA A 494 -27.56 -2.77 38.82
N ALA A 495 -26.52 -3.13 38.08
CA ALA A 495 -25.87 -2.27 37.09
C ALA A 495 -26.50 -2.32 35.68
N GLY A 496 -27.63 -3.04 35.51
CA GLY A 496 -28.33 -3.13 34.23
C GLY A 496 -27.56 -3.85 33.11
N LYS A 497 -26.62 -4.74 33.46
CA LYS A 497 -25.73 -5.39 32.50
C LYS A 497 -26.34 -6.65 31.87
N ILE A 498 -25.85 -7.01 30.68
CA ILE A 498 -26.12 -8.33 30.09
C ILE A 498 -25.35 -9.36 30.91
N VAL A 499 -26.06 -10.27 31.59
CA VAL A 499 -25.40 -11.33 32.37
C VAL A 499 -25.69 -12.69 31.74
N MET A 500 -24.62 -13.38 31.36
CA MET A 500 -24.62 -14.71 30.76
C MET A 500 -24.03 -15.71 31.76
N ASN A 501 -24.82 -16.67 32.19
CA ASN A 501 -24.37 -17.71 33.10
C ASN A 501 -24.15 -19.02 32.33
N ALA A 502 -23.00 -19.65 32.50
CA ALA A 502 -22.75 -21.00 32.04
C ALA A 502 -22.24 -21.87 33.20
N ALA A 503 -22.86 -23.03 33.42
CA ALA A 503 -22.41 -24.00 34.43
C ALA A 503 -22.40 -25.42 33.87
N LEU A 504 -21.49 -26.24 34.40
CA LEU A 504 -21.26 -27.61 33.97
C LEU A 504 -21.69 -28.58 35.07
N GLY A 505 -22.37 -29.65 34.65
CA GLY A 505 -22.50 -30.91 35.39
C GLY A 505 -21.52 -31.94 34.84
N PHE A 506 -21.74 -33.21 35.16
CA PHE A 506 -20.89 -34.30 34.69
C PHE A 506 -21.00 -34.51 33.16
N ASP A 507 -22.22 -34.67 32.66
CA ASP A 507 -22.57 -34.92 31.25
C ASP A 507 -23.58 -33.89 30.70
N THR A 508 -23.90 -32.88 31.51
CA THR A 508 -24.89 -31.84 31.21
C THR A 508 -24.30 -30.45 31.43
N TYR A 509 -24.93 -29.43 30.85
CA TYR A 509 -24.58 -28.04 31.09
C TYR A 509 -25.82 -27.15 31.04
N VAL A 510 -25.75 -25.99 31.68
CA VAL A 510 -26.78 -24.95 31.59
C VAL A 510 -26.15 -23.66 31.09
N VAL A 511 -26.76 -23.05 30.07
CA VAL A 511 -26.44 -21.69 29.62
C VAL A 511 -27.70 -20.86 29.71
N MET A 512 -27.65 -19.72 30.40
CA MET A 512 -28.80 -18.84 30.55
C MET A 512 -28.39 -17.38 30.53
N ARG A 513 -29.28 -16.53 30.01
CA ARG A 513 -29.16 -15.08 30.10
C ARG A 513 -30.11 -14.55 31.15
N HIS A 514 -29.67 -13.58 31.96
CA HIS A 514 -30.54 -12.89 32.88
C HIS A 514 -31.39 -11.84 32.13
N GLY A 515 -32.59 -11.54 32.64
CA GLY A 515 -33.39 -10.45 32.09
C GLY A 515 -32.79 -9.09 32.44
N ILE A 516 -32.71 -8.19 31.47
CA ILE A 516 -32.42 -6.77 31.70
C ILE A 516 -33.75 -6.09 32.00
N THR A 517 -33.78 -5.19 32.99
CA THR A 517 -35.00 -4.44 33.31
C THR A 517 -35.20 -3.38 32.22
N PRO A 518 -36.30 -3.39 31.45
CA PRO A 518 -36.53 -2.39 30.43
C PRO A 518 -36.81 -1.02 31.07
N GLU A 519 -36.19 0.04 30.54
CA GLU A 519 -36.39 1.42 31.01
C GLU A 519 -37.83 1.91 30.77
N ASP A 520 -38.47 1.41 29.71
CA ASP A 520 -39.77 1.89 29.22
C ASP A 520 -40.99 1.07 29.68
N GLY A 521 -40.87 0.27 30.75
CA GLY A 521 -41.98 -0.55 31.24
C GLY A 521 -42.43 -1.66 30.28
N GLY A 522 -41.50 -2.15 29.44
CA GLY A 522 -41.70 -3.28 28.55
C GLY A 522 -42.00 -4.61 29.28
N PRO A 523 -42.08 -5.74 28.54
CA PRO A 523 -42.44 -7.04 29.12
C PRO A 523 -41.56 -7.43 30.31
N ALA A 524 -42.14 -8.18 31.26
CA ALA A 524 -41.49 -8.55 32.51
C ALA A 524 -40.10 -9.16 32.27
N ALA A 525 -39.10 -8.68 33.00
CA ALA A 525 -37.74 -9.16 32.89
C ALA A 525 -37.65 -10.65 33.25
N LEU A 526 -36.91 -11.43 32.45
CA LEU A 526 -36.61 -12.82 32.77
C LEU A 526 -35.88 -12.93 34.13
N GLY A 527 -36.14 -14.03 34.84
CA GLY A 527 -35.45 -14.36 36.09
C GLY A 527 -33.95 -14.59 35.91
N CYS A 528 -33.22 -14.54 37.03
CA CYS A 528 -31.79 -14.87 37.09
C CYS A 528 -31.57 -16.34 37.48
N TYR A 529 -30.31 -16.78 37.51
CA TYR A 529 -29.90 -18.12 37.93
C TYR A 529 -30.45 -18.56 39.29
N PHE A 530 -30.76 -17.61 40.18
CA PHE A 530 -31.27 -17.89 41.53
C PHE A 530 -32.80 -17.78 41.66
N CYS A 531 -33.54 -17.45 40.60
CA CYS A 531 -35.00 -17.29 40.68
C CYS A 531 -35.76 -18.62 40.76
N ASN A 532 -35.20 -19.69 40.19
CA ASN A 532 -35.73 -21.05 40.28
C ASN A 532 -34.58 -21.99 40.61
N ASP A 533 -34.87 -23.09 41.31
CA ASP A 533 -33.87 -24.14 41.43
C ASP A 533 -33.61 -24.78 40.06
N VAL A 534 -32.33 -24.79 39.70
CA VAL A 534 -31.86 -25.23 38.37
C VAL A 534 -31.96 -26.75 38.23
N VAL A 535 -32.13 -27.47 39.35
CA VAL A 535 -32.28 -28.93 39.44
C VAL A 535 -33.25 -29.26 40.57
N ALA A 536 -34.19 -30.17 40.34
CA ALA A 536 -35.05 -30.68 41.40
C ALA A 536 -34.27 -31.65 42.31
N PRO A 537 -34.46 -31.65 43.64
CA PRO A 537 -33.74 -32.54 44.56
C PRO A 537 -33.87 -34.04 44.25
N SER A 538 -34.90 -34.44 43.49
CA SER A 538 -35.17 -35.82 43.07
C SER A 538 -34.32 -36.31 41.89
N ASP A 539 -33.63 -35.45 41.16
CA ASP A 539 -32.88 -35.83 39.96
C ASP A 539 -31.43 -36.24 40.29
N VAL A 540 -31.22 -37.55 40.39
CA VAL A 540 -29.98 -38.16 40.94
C VAL A 540 -28.74 -37.95 40.05
N SER A 541 -28.88 -37.85 38.72
CA SER A 541 -27.76 -37.59 37.80
C SER A 541 -27.42 -36.10 37.64
N ILE A 542 -28.36 -35.20 37.96
CA ILE A 542 -28.24 -33.75 37.72
C ILE A 542 -27.77 -33.00 38.99
N GLN A 543 -27.77 -33.65 40.16
CA GLN A 543 -27.27 -33.06 41.42
C GLN A 543 -25.81 -32.56 41.35
N VAL A 544 -25.00 -32.99 40.39
CA VAL A 544 -23.59 -32.57 40.22
C VAL A 544 -23.46 -31.20 39.51
N LEU A 545 -24.56 -30.59 39.07
CA LEU A 545 -24.54 -29.30 38.37
C LEU A 545 -24.00 -28.18 39.29
N SER A 546 -22.87 -27.56 38.93
CA SER A 546 -22.22 -26.47 39.67
C SER A 546 -21.64 -26.84 41.05
N MET A 547 -21.34 -28.13 41.27
CA MET A 547 -20.61 -28.59 42.47
C MET A 547 -19.09 -28.52 42.28
N ASN A 548 -18.37 -28.17 43.36
CA ASN A 548 -16.91 -28.01 43.36
C ASN A 548 -16.11 -29.33 43.17
N ILE A 549 -16.77 -30.50 43.22
CA ILE A 549 -16.13 -31.82 43.28
C ILE A 549 -16.75 -32.80 42.28
N SER A 550 -16.89 -32.41 41.01
CA SER A 550 -17.49 -33.28 39.99
C SER A 550 -16.66 -34.52 39.63
N PHE A 551 -15.45 -34.69 40.20
CA PHE A 551 -14.52 -35.78 39.84
C PHE A 551 -13.79 -36.48 41.00
N ALA A 552 -13.95 -36.11 42.28
CA ALA A 552 -13.03 -36.59 43.32
C ALA A 552 -13.46 -37.83 44.15
N ASN A 553 -14.70 -38.33 44.07
CA ASN A 553 -15.06 -39.57 44.81
C ASN A 553 -16.34 -40.22 44.25
N VAL A 554 -16.21 -41.08 43.24
CA VAL A 554 -17.23 -42.10 42.96
C VAL A 554 -16.60 -43.47 43.22
N SER A 555 -16.53 -43.86 44.49
CA SER A 555 -16.21 -45.22 44.89
C SER A 555 -17.43 -46.11 44.61
N VAL A 556 -17.45 -46.74 43.43
CA VAL A 556 -18.44 -47.77 43.09
C VAL A 556 -18.21 -48.98 44.00
N THR A 557 -19.07 -49.14 45.01
CA THR A 557 -19.12 -50.38 45.80
C THR A 557 -20.05 -51.34 45.06
N VAL A 558 -19.47 -52.29 44.33
CA VAL A 558 -20.23 -53.36 43.66
C VAL A 558 -20.80 -54.28 44.74
N ARG A 559 -22.12 -54.23 44.97
CA ARG A 559 -22.85 -55.29 45.67
C ARG A 559 -23.35 -56.28 44.62
N GLU A 560 -22.66 -57.40 44.50
CA GLU A 560 -23.22 -58.60 43.86
C GLU A 560 -24.47 -59.04 44.65
N ARG A 561 -25.61 -59.08 43.98
CA ARG A 561 -26.72 -59.96 44.35
C ARG A 561 -26.88 -60.97 43.23
N SER A 562 -26.35 -62.15 43.46
CA SER A 562 -26.88 -63.37 42.86
C SER A 562 -28.35 -63.50 43.25
N ASN A 563 -29.21 -63.85 42.31
CA ASN A 563 -30.01 -65.08 42.43
C ASN A 563 -30.70 -65.41 41.11
N SER A 564 -30.69 -66.72 40.86
CA SER A 564 -31.64 -67.54 40.11
C SER A 564 -33.06 -67.00 40.00
#